data_AF-A0A382FMN0-F1
#
_entry.id   AF-A0A382FMN0-F1
#
_cell.length_a   1.000
_cell.length_b   1.000
_cell.length_c   1.000
_cell.angle_alpha   90.00
_cell.angle_beta   90.00
_cell.angle_gamma   90.00
#
_symmetry.space_group_name_H-M   'P 1'
#
loop_
_entity.id
_entity.type
_entity.pdbx_description
1 polymer ?
#
loop_
_entity_poly.entity_id
_entity_poly.type
_entity_poly.pdbx_seq_one_letter_code
_entity_poly.pdbx_strand_id
1 'polypeptide(L)'
;HDNADDCSVEWGNSTDERQGCPDSDGDGVANKDDAWPHDPDNSWDRDKDGISEATEGPLDRLHERNLPRAIMAVAVISTLVSWVLIHLTKNEYDTD
;
A
#
# COMPACT_ATOMS: atom_id res chain seq x y z
N HIS A 1 -35.79 7.18 5.36
CA HIS A 1 -35.68 8.39 4.52
C HIS A 1 -34.30 8.26 3.95
N ASP A 2 -34.21 7.50 2.86
CA ASP A 2 -32.94 6.96 2.42
C ASP A 2 -32.60 7.77 1.18
N ASN A 3 -32.25 9.03 1.43
CA ASN A 3 -31.59 9.86 0.44
C ASN A 3 -30.17 9.28 0.31
N ALA A 4 -30.06 8.14 -0.37
CA ALA A 4 -28.82 7.45 -0.66
C ALA A 4 -28.02 8.22 -1.74
N ASP A 5 -27.86 9.52 -1.50
CA ASP A 5 -27.07 10.44 -2.31
C ASP A 5 -26.12 11.15 -1.34
N ASP A 6 -24.88 10.68 -1.36
CA ASP A 6 -23.78 11.21 -0.56
C ASP A 6 -23.21 12.51 -1.15
N CYS A 7 -23.63 12.87 -2.36
CA CYS A 7 -23.27 14.11 -3.06
C CYS A 7 -24.46 15.03 -3.28
N SER A 8 -25.07 15.49 -2.17
CA SER A 8 -26.25 16.39 -2.14
C SER A 8 -26.29 17.60 -3.10
N VAL A 9 -25.16 18.06 -3.64
CA VAL A 9 -25.06 19.19 -4.57
C VAL A 9 -24.58 18.81 -5.97
N GLU A 10 -23.97 17.63 -6.12
CA GLU A 10 -23.35 17.16 -7.35
C GLU A 10 -24.03 15.87 -7.76
N TRP A 11 -24.80 15.91 -8.85
CA TRP A 11 -25.39 14.69 -9.39
C TRP A 11 -24.31 13.78 -9.96
N GLY A 12 -24.45 12.48 -9.72
CA GLY A 12 -23.82 11.43 -10.51
C GLY A 12 -24.40 10.04 -10.27
N ASN A 13 -23.65 9.04 -10.71
CA ASN A 13 -24.09 7.66 -10.91
C ASN A 13 -23.24 6.63 -10.15
N SER A 14 -22.32 7.08 -9.30
CA SER A 14 -21.54 6.17 -8.47
C SER A 14 -22.46 5.31 -7.60
N THR A 15 -22.07 4.06 -7.40
CA THR A 15 -22.80 3.05 -6.63
C THR A 15 -22.00 2.48 -5.47
N ASP A 16 -20.67 2.53 -5.55
CA ASP A 16 -19.76 1.94 -4.58
C ASP A 16 -19.11 3.01 -3.69
N GLU A 17 -19.04 2.69 -2.39
CA GLU A 17 -18.60 3.52 -1.26
C GLU A 17 -19.36 4.82 -1.02
N ARG A 18 -19.71 5.53 -2.10
CA ARG A 18 -20.39 6.80 -2.10
C ARG A 18 -21.45 6.80 -3.20
N GLN A 19 -22.74 6.82 -2.85
CA GLN A 19 -23.82 6.76 -3.85
C GLN A 19 -24.21 8.14 -4.39
N GLY A 20 -24.58 8.20 -5.67
CA GLY A 20 -25.16 9.41 -6.28
C GLY A 20 -24.14 10.50 -6.61
N CYS A 21 -22.85 10.21 -6.50
CA CYS A 21 -21.77 11.14 -6.79
C CYS A 21 -21.27 11.05 -8.24
N PRO A 22 -20.60 12.11 -8.73
CA PRO A 22 -19.93 12.07 -10.03
C PRO A 22 -18.97 10.90 -10.13
N ASP A 23 -19.16 10.10 -11.17
CA ASP A 23 -18.35 8.95 -11.59
C ASP A 23 -18.16 9.12 -13.11
N SER A 24 -16.92 9.42 -13.52
CA SER A 24 -16.62 9.93 -14.86
C SER A 24 -16.30 8.86 -15.87
N ASP A 25 -15.88 7.69 -15.44
CA ASP A 25 -15.63 6.53 -16.31
C ASP A 25 -16.70 5.45 -16.17
N GLY A 26 -17.56 5.52 -15.15
CA GLY A 26 -18.74 4.69 -15.02
C GLY A 26 -18.44 3.32 -14.42
N ASP A 27 -17.35 3.18 -13.66
CA ASP A 27 -16.97 1.93 -13.01
C ASP A 27 -17.72 1.69 -11.68
N GLY A 28 -18.47 2.70 -11.22
CA GLY A 28 -19.27 2.68 -10.01
C GLY A 28 -18.61 3.37 -8.81
N VAL A 29 -17.33 3.73 -8.89
CA VAL A 29 -16.61 4.44 -7.83
C VAL A 29 -16.71 5.95 -8.06
N ALA A 30 -16.95 6.72 -7.00
CA ALA A 30 -17.03 8.17 -7.16
C ALA A 30 -15.64 8.76 -7.49
N ASN A 31 -15.57 9.76 -8.36
CA ASN A 31 -14.33 10.45 -8.79
C ASN A 31 -13.41 10.92 -7.64
N LYS A 32 -13.98 11.16 -6.46
CA LYS A 32 -13.25 11.63 -5.27
C LYS A 32 -12.54 10.49 -4.52
N ASP A 33 -13.01 9.26 -4.70
CA ASP A 33 -12.52 8.06 -4.04
C ASP A 33 -11.77 7.13 -5.02
N ASP A 34 -11.92 7.38 -6.31
CA ASP A 34 -11.23 6.69 -7.41
C ASP A 34 -9.80 7.22 -7.62
N ALA A 35 -8.83 6.30 -7.64
CA ALA A 35 -7.43 6.60 -7.92
C ALA A 35 -7.15 6.91 -9.41
N TRP A 36 -7.97 6.41 -10.34
CA TRP A 36 -7.96 6.75 -11.76
C TRP A 36 -9.36 7.10 -12.30
N PRO A 37 -9.90 8.32 -12.02
CA PRO A 37 -11.27 8.75 -12.35
C PRO A 37 -11.70 8.80 -13.82
N HIS A 38 -10.84 8.34 -14.72
CA HIS A 38 -11.02 8.37 -16.17
C HIS A 38 -10.68 7.01 -16.82
N ASP A 39 -10.51 5.97 -16.01
CA ASP A 39 -10.14 4.63 -16.45
C ASP A 39 -11.05 3.59 -15.78
N PRO A 40 -12.08 3.09 -16.50
CA PRO A 40 -13.12 2.25 -15.91
C PRO A 40 -12.62 0.86 -15.49
N ASP A 41 -11.40 0.48 -15.85
CA ASP A 41 -10.80 -0.79 -15.46
C ASP A 41 -9.99 -0.68 -14.16
N ASN A 42 -9.78 0.52 -13.61
CA ASN A 42 -8.76 0.80 -12.60
C ASN A 42 -9.20 1.78 -11.49
N SER A 43 -9.87 1.32 -10.43
CA SER A 43 -10.33 2.25 -9.37
C SER A 43 -9.43 2.34 -8.12
N TRP A 44 -8.63 1.31 -7.82
CA TRP A 44 -8.03 1.10 -6.50
C TRP A 44 -6.50 1.00 -6.50
N ASP A 45 -5.87 1.77 -5.60
CA ASP A 45 -4.43 1.75 -5.28
C ASP A 45 -4.26 1.71 -3.74
N ARG A 46 -4.22 0.52 -3.15
CA ARG A 46 -4.26 0.39 -1.68
C ARG A 46 -2.91 0.71 -1.05
N ASP A 47 -1.82 0.31 -1.68
CA ASP A 47 -0.46 0.50 -1.17
C ASP A 47 0.21 1.78 -1.71
N LYS A 48 -0.44 2.47 -2.65
CA LYS A 48 -0.04 3.79 -3.17
C LYS A 48 1.29 3.76 -3.90
N ASP A 49 1.57 2.67 -4.59
CA ASP A 49 2.77 2.50 -5.38
C ASP A 49 2.63 3.08 -6.81
N GLY A 50 1.41 3.51 -7.17
CA GLY A 50 1.09 4.13 -8.46
C GLY A 50 0.70 3.12 -9.54
N ILE A 51 0.45 1.87 -9.19
CA ILE A 51 -0.05 0.82 -10.06
C ILE A 51 -1.41 0.35 -9.52
N SER A 52 -2.38 0.14 -10.41
CA SER A 52 -3.72 -0.27 -9.99
C SER A 52 -3.75 -1.74 -9.56
N GLU A 53 -4.56 -2.09 -8.56
CA GLU A 53 -4.72 -3.50 -8.14
C GLU A 53 -5.18 -4.40 -9.31
N ALA A 54 -5.96 -3.86 -10.25
CA ALA A 54 -6.36 -4.57 -11.46
C ALA A 54 -5.17 -4.90 -12.40
N THR A 55 -4.16 -4.03 -12.46
CA THR A 55 -2.92 -4.22 -13.23
C THR A 55 -1.91 -5.11 -12.51
N GLU A 56 -1.74 -4.88 -11.21
CA GLU A 56 -0.84 -5.61 -10.29
C GLU A 56 -1.17 -7.10 -10.20
N GLY A 57 -2.45 -7.44 -10.30
CA GLY A 57 -2.94 -8.78 -10.04
C GLY A 57 -2.75 -9.19 -8.57
N PRO A 58 -2.70 -10.50 -8.24
CA PRO A 58 -2.69 -10.99 -6.85
C PRO A 58 -1.47 -10.61 -5.99
N LEU A 59 -0.49 -9.88 -6.54
CA LEU A 59 0.85 -9.73 -5.96
C LEU A 59 1.03 -8.50 -5.05
N ASP A 60 0.13 -7.52 -5.11
CA ASP A 60 0.12 -6.30 -4.27
C ASP A 60 0.34 -6.68 -2.77
N ARG A 61 -0.42 -7.67 -2.26
CA ARG A 61 -0.38 -8.05 -0.83
C ARG A 61 0.94 -8.62 -0.29
N LEU A 62 1.96 -8.88 -1.13
CA LEU A 62 3.24 -9.47 -0.73
C LEU A 62 4.36 -8.45 -0.51
N HIS A 63 4.33 -7.29 -1.15
CA HIS A 63 5.40 -6.29 -1.05
C HIS A 63 5.37 -5.60 0.33
N GLU A 64 4.21 -5.05 0.70
CA GLU A 64 3.96 -4.35 1.97
C GLU A 64 4.17 -5.21 3.22
N ARG A 65 3.87 -6.51 3.16
CA ARG A 65 3.88 -7.39 4.34
C ARG A 65 5.29 -7.86 4.73
N ASN A 66 6.16 -8.00 3.75
CA ASN A 66 7.48 -8.60 3.95
C ASN A 66 8.60 -7.57 3.99
N LEU A 67 8.42 -6.37 3.41
CA LEU A 67 9.41 -5.31 3.44
C LEU A 67 9.83 -4.90 4.87
N PRO A 68 8.93 -4.57 5.81
CA PRO A 68 9.35 -4.25 7.18
C PRO A 68 9.97 -5.46 7.89
N ARG A 69 9.51 -6.69 7.60
CA ARG A 69 10.07 -7.91 8.19
C ARG A 69 11.49 -8.19 7.70
N ALA A 70 11.75 -7.98 6.42
CA ALA A 70 13.06 -8.15 5.80
C ALA A 70 14.05 -7.09 6.31
N ILE A 71 13.63 -5.83 6.40
CA ILE A 71 14.46 -4.74 6.96
C ILE A 71 14.84 -5.05 8.41
N MET A 72 13.89 -5.49 9.23
CA MET A 72 14.17 -5.87 10.61
C MET A 72 15.12 -7.06 10.71
N ALA A 73 14.96 -8.08 9.86
CA ALA A 73 15.87 -9.23 9.82
C ALA A 73 17.30 -8.81 9.44
N VAL A 74 17.47 -7.98 8.41
CA VAL A 74 18.78 -7.47 7.97
C VAL A 74 19.45 -6.64 9.07
N ALA A 75 18.70 -5.77 9.75
CA ALA A 75 19.22 -4.96 10.85
C ALA A 75 19.68 -5.83 12.04
N VAL A 76 18.90 -6.85 12.41
CA VAL A 76 19.28 -7.79 13.49
C VAL A 76 20.53 -8.58 13.09
N ILE A 77 20.59 -9.11 11.87
CA ILE A 77 21.76 -9.85 11.41
C ILE A 77 23.01 -8.95 11.38
N SER A 78 22.89 -7.72 10.87
CA SER A 78 23.99 -6.76 10.82
C SER A 78 24.54 -6.46 12.22
N THR A 79 23.66 -6.18 13.19
CA THR A 79 24.06 -5.89 14.57
C THR A 79 24.70 -7.10 15.26
N LEU A 80 24.18 -8.31 15.04
CA LEU A 80 24.77 -9.55 15.55
C LEU A 80 26.14 -9.83 14.93
N VAL A 81 26.29 -9.67 13.62
CA VAL A 81 27.57 -9.85 12.93
C VAL A 81 28.60 -8.86 13.45
N SER A 82 28.23 -7.57 13.59
CA SER A 82 29.13 -6.57 14.20
C SER A 82 29.51 -6.93 15.63
N TRP A 83 28.57 -7.39 16.45
CA TRP A 83 28.85 -7.84 17.82
C TRP A 83 29.82 -9.02 17.86
N VAL A 84 29.61 -10.05 17.01
CA VAL A 84 30.48 -11.22 16.90
C VAL A 84 31.88 -10.80 16.46
N LEU A 85 32.00 -9.97 15.42
CA LEU A 85 33.30 -9.49 14.94
C LEU A 85 34.06 -8.72 16.03
N ILE A 86 33.38 -7.89 16.82
CA ILE A 86 33.99 -7.21 17.97
C ILE A 86 34.48 -8.22 19.02
N HIS A 87 33.73 -9.28 19.29
CA HIS A 87 34.13 -10.29 20.28
C HIS A 87 35.28 -11.17 19.79
N LEU A 88 35.30 -11.51 18.49
CA LEU A 88 36.38 -12.28 17.89
C LEU A 88 37.69 -11.48 17.85
N THR A 89 37.62 -10.19 17.50
CA THR A 89 38.80 -9.30 17.47
C THR A 89 39.33 -8.96 18.86
N LYS A 90 38.49 -8.91 19.89
CA LYS A 90 38.95 -8.73 21.28
C LYS A 90 39.67 -9.95 21.86
N ASN A 91 39.33 -11.16 21.41
CA ASN A 91 39.94 -12.39 21.91
C ASN A 91 41.42 -12.55 21.46
N GLU A 92 41.84 -11.79 20.46
CA GLU A 92 43.21 -11.77 19.94
C GLU A 92 44.08 -10.68 20.58
N TYR A 93 43.47 -9.68 21.24
CA TYR A 93 44.18 -8.55 21.87
C TYR A 93 44.67 -8.83 23.31
N ASP A 94 44.13 -9.86 23.98
CA ASP A 94 44.42 -10.17 25.40
C ASP A 94 45.53 -11.24 25.60
N THR A 95 46.27 -11.61 24.56
CA THR A 95 47.34 -12.64 24.62
C THR A 95 48.78 -12.12 24.73
N ASP A 96 49.01 -10.89 25.20
CA ASP A 96 50.37 -10.38 25.51
C ASP A 96 50.47 -9.91 26.97
#